data_AF-A0A1Y4HXN9-F1
#
_entry.id   AF-A0A1Y4HXN9-F1
#
_cell.length_a   1.000
_cell.length_b   1.000
_cell.length_c   1.000
_cell.angle_alpha   90.00
_cell.angle_beta   90.00
_cell.angle_gamma   90.00
#
_symmetry.space_group_name_H-M   'P 1'
#
loop_
_entity.id
_entity.type
_entity.pdbx_description
1 polymer ?
#
loop_
_entity_poly.entity_id
_entity_poly.type
_entity_poly.pdbx_seq_one_letter_code
_entity_poly.pdbx_strand_id
1 'polypeptide(L)'
;MTDFHLLRRSAIIGILLSTLLIMISTIIGAFYGKNLWYYNNPFIIAQTVFIFCLFKGFRFQSKAVNWCSSSALAVYLLHMHPDIKQRFYDIAESLYGYSIGKHIIGLLVIFTVVFVTAIIVDKVRLILFEYLYKSTENYILKWKEKKK
;
A
#
# COMPACT_ATOMS: atom_id res chain seq x y z
N MET A 1 -13.62 21.68 17.82
CA MET A 1 -13.80 20.24 18.16
C MET A 1 -15.01 19.64 17.41
N THR A 2 -16.09 20.41 17.23
CA THR A 2 -17.27 20.10 16.40
C THR A 2 -16.95 19.80 14.93
N ASP A 3 -16.06 20.56 14.28
CA ASP A 3 -15.72 20.34 12.86
C ASP A 3 -15.07 19.00 12.56
N PHE A 4 -14.29 18.47 13.53
CA PHE A 4 -13.62 17.19 13.36
C PHE A 4 -14.60 16.01 13.39
N HIS A 5 -15.59 16.05 14.28
CA HIS A 5 -16.65 15.04 14.33
C HIS A 5 -17.56 15.09 13.11
N LEU A 6 -17.85 16.29 12.59
CA LEU A 6 -18.61 16.49 11.35
C LEU A 6 -17.84 15.93 10.15
N LEU A 7 -16.55 16.23 10.03
CA LEU A 7 -15.68 15.69 8.97
C LEU A 7 -15.60 14.16 9.02
N ARG A 8 -15.55 13.56 10.22
CA ARG A 8 -15.50 12.10 10.36
C ARG A 8 -16.82 11.44 9.98
N ARG A 9 -17.96 12.05 10.35
CA ARG A 9 -19.29 11.56 9.96
C ARG A 9 -19.47 11.64 8.45
N SER A 10 -19.12 12.76 7.82
CA SER A 10 -19.20 12.90 6.37
C SER A 10 -18.25 11.95 5.64
N ALA A 11 -17.05 11.71 6.17
CA ALA A 11 -16.13 10.72 5.61
C ALA A 11 -16.68 9.29 5.69
N ILE A 12 -17.28 8.87 6.80
CA ILE A 12 -17.90 7.54 6.93
C ILE A 12 -19.05 7.39 5.94
N ILE A 13 -19.93 8.38 5.86
CA ILE A 13 -21.05 8.39 4.90
C ILE A 13 -20.51 8.32 3.46
N GLY A 14 -19.46 9.11 3.16
CA GLY A 14 -18.78 9.08 1.87
C GLY A 14 -18.20 7.71 1.53
N ILE A 15 -17.53 7.04 2.48
CA ILE A 15 -17.02 5.67 2.29
C ILE A 15 -18.16 4.71 1.97
N LEU A 16 -19.24 4.71 2.77
CA LEU A 16 -20.38 3.82 2.57
C LEU A 16 -21.05 4.06 1.20
N LEU A 17 -21.25 5.33 0.84
CA LEU A 17 -21.81 5.71 -0.45
C LEU A 17 -20.91 5.28 -1.62
N SER A 18 -19.60 5.51 -1.53
CA SER A 18 -18.66 5.07 -2.56
C SER A 18 -18.64 3.55 -2.68
N THR A 19 -18.70 2.79 -1.57
CA THR A 19 -18.77 1.32 -1.64
C THR A 19 -20.04 0.82 -2.32
N LEU A 20 -21.18 1.44 -2.05
CA LEU A 20 -22.44 1.12 -2.73
C LEU A 20 -22.34 1.38 -4.24
N LEU A 21 -21.79 2.54 -4.63
CA LEU A 21 -21.63 2.92 -6.04
C LEU A 21 -20.65 2.01 -6.78
N ILE A 22 -19.57 1.57 -6.14
CA ILE A 22 -18.65 0.57 -6.69
C ILE A 22 -19.37 -0.77 -6.87
N MET A 23 -20.18 -1.20 -5.91
CA MET A 23 -20.95 -2.45 -6.03
C MET A 23 -21.94 -2.38 -7.19
N ILE A 24 -22.68 -1.29 -7.33
CA ILE A 24 -23.61 -1.08 -8.46
C ILE A 24 -22.83 -1.05 -9.79
N SER A 25 -21.73 -0.29 -9.85
CA SER A 25 -20.87 -0.20 -11.03
C SER A 25 -20.34 -1.57 -11.45
N THR A 26 -19.85 -2.38 -10.50
CA THR A 26 -19.31 -3.72 -10.79
C THR A 26 -20.38 -4.70 -11.24
N ILE A 27 -21.60 -4.64 -10.67
CA ILE A 27 -22.74 -5.44 -11.13
C ILE A 27 -23.10 -5.07 -12.58
N ILE A 28 -23.25 -3.78 -12.88
CA ILE A 28 -23.54 -3.30 -14.24
C ILE A 28 -22.42 -3.72 -15.21
N GLY A 29 -21.16 -3.52 -14.81
CA GLY A 29 -20.00 -3.93 -15.60
C GLY A 29 -20.01 -5.42 -15.92
N ALA A 30 -20.35 -6.28 -14.95
CA ALA A 30 -20.47 -7.72 -15.15
C ALA A 30 -21.55 -8.07 -16.18
N PHE A 31 -22.70 -7.38 -16.19
CA PHE A 31 -23.73 -7.54 -17.23
C PHE A 31 -23.22 -7.18 -18.64
N TYR A 32 -22.32 -6.21 -18.75
CA TYR A 32 -21.69 -5.81 -20.02
C TYR A 32 -20.36 -6.53 -20.32
N GLY A 33 -19.98 -7.54 -19.54
CA GLY A 33 -18.71 -8.27 -19.70
C GLY A 33 -17.46 -7.43 -19.43
N LYS A 34 -17.58 -6.31 -18.72
CA LYS A 34 -16.47 -5.41 -18.36
C LYS A 34 -16.20 -5.46 -16.85
N ASN A 35 -14.97 -5.78 -16.47
CA ASN A 35 -14.53 -5.64 -15.09
C ASN A 35 -14.31 -4.17 -14.75
N LEU A 36 -15.10 -3.59 -13.83
CA LEU A 36 -14.99 -2.18 -13.43
C LEU A 36 -14.21 -1.97 -12.12
N TRP A 37 -13.39 -2.96 -11.74
CA TRP A 37 -12.49 -2.96 -10.58
C TRP A 37 -11.18 -2.20 -10.81
N TYR A 38 -11.08 -1.44 -11.91
CA TYR A 38 -9.88 -0.69 -12.22
C TYR A 38 -9.66 0.46 -11.25
N TYR A 39 -8.42 0.67 -10.81
CA TYR A 39 -8.03 1.75 -9.89
C TYR A 39 -8.38 3.17 -10.40
N ASN A 40 -8.60 3.30 -11.71
CA ASN A 40 -9.05 4.49 -12.41
C ASN A 40 -10.57 4.73 -12.32
N ASN A 41 -11.31 3.88 -11.60
CA ASN A 41 -12.71 4.13 -11.30
C ASN A 41 -12.83 5.34 -10.35
N PRO A 42 -13.57 6.40 -10.71
CA PRO A 42 -13.66 7.63 -9.91
C PRO A 42 -14.22 7.37 -8.50
N PHE A 43 -15.07 6.35 -8.33
CA PHE A 43 -15.61 5.99 -7.03
C PHE A 43 -14.56 5.37 -6.10
N ILE A 44 -13.61 4.60 -6.64
CA ILE A 44 -12.49 4.04 -5.88
C ILE A 44 -11.54 5.16 -5.43
N ILE A 45 -11.29 6.14 -6.30
CA ILE A 45 -10.50 7.32 -5.96
C ILE A 45 -11.19 8.14 -4.86
N ALA A 46 -12.50 8.41 -5.01
CA ALA A 46 -13.28 9.10 -4.00
C ALA A 46 -13.27 8.39 -2.64
N GLN A 47 -13.43 7.06 -2.63
CA GLN A 47 -13.35 6.25 -1.43
C GLN A 47 -11.99 6.40 -0.73
N THR A 48 -10.90 6.41 -1.51
CA THR A 48 -9.54 6.59 -0.98
C THR A 48 -9.39 7.96 -0.30
N VAL A 49 -9.92 9.03 -0.89
CA VAL A 49 -9.93 10.38 -0.30
C VAL A 49 -10.72 10.39 1.03
N PHE A 50 -11.90 9.77 1.08
CA PHE A 50 -12.67 9.72 2.32
C PHE A 50 -11.97 8.90 3.42
N ILE A 51 -11.26 7.84 3.07
CA ILE A 51 -10.40 7.10 4.01
C ILE A 51 -9.31 8.02 4.55
N PHE A 52 -8.62 8.79 3.71
CA PHE A 52 -7.65 9.77 4.20
C PHE A 52 -8.29 10.82 5.14
N CYS A 53 -9.48 11.32 4.82
CA CYS A 53 -10.23 12.23 5.69
C CYS A 53 -10.58 11.58 7.04
N LEU A 54 -10.92 10.29 7.06
CA LEU A 54 -11.18 9.52 8.28
C LEU A 54 -9.93 9.48 9.16
N PHE A 55 -8.77 9.17 8.57
CA PHE A 55 -7.50 9.04 9.28
C PHE A 55 -6.84 10.37 9.64
N LYS A 56 -7.24 11.48 9.00
CA LYS A 56 -6.60 12.81 9.12
C LYS A 56 -6.42 13.32 10.55
N GLY A 57 -7.36 13.03 11.46
CA GLY A 57 -7.23 13.48 12.86
C GLY A 57 -6.71 12.44 13.83
N PHE A 58 -6.37 11.24 13.37
CA PHE A 58 -5.70 10.27 14.21
C PHE A 58 -4.20 10.61 14.27
N ARG A 59 -3.72 10.98 15.45
CA ARG A 59 -2.29 11.20 15.71
C ARG A 59 -1.69 9.93 16.30
N PHE A 60 -1.40 8.95 15.45
CA PHE A 60 -0.65 7.77 15.86
C PHE A 60 0.84 8.09 15.92
N GLN A 61 1.43 8.10 17.12
CA GLN A 61 2.87 8.28 17.31
C GLN A 61 3.48 6.97 17.82
N SER A 62 3.72 6.03 16.91
CA SER A 62 4.46 4.80 17.21
C SER A 62 5.69 4.71 16.34
N LYS A 63 6.86 4.52 16.96
CA LYS A 63 8.13 4.34 16.25
C LYS A 63 8.06 3.14 15.31
N ALA A 64 7.44 2.03 15.74
CA ALA A 64 7.28 0.83 14.92
C ALA A 64 6.38 1.09 13.70
N VAL A 65 5.24 1.75 13.91
CA VAL A 65 4.30 2.06 12.81
C VAL A 65 4.95 3.02 11.81
N ASN A 66 5.64 4.05 12.28
CA ASN A 66 6.36 5.00 11.40
C ASN A 66 7.50 4.33 10.64
N TRP A 67 8.20 3.40 11.28
CA TRP A 67 9.26 2.62 10.63
C TRP A 67 8.70 1.71 9.54
N CYS A 68 7.56 1.04 9.77
CA CYS A 68 6.89 0.24 8.75
C CYS A 68 6.27 1.11 7.64
N SER A 69 5.63 2.23 7.97
CA SER A 69 4.94 3.09 7.01
C SER A 69 5.91 3.73 6.01
N SER A 70 7.14 4.04 6.43
CA SER A 70 8.20 4.51 5.53
C SER A 70 8.49 3.54 4.37
N SER A 71 8.25 2.24 4.57
CA SER A 71 8.49 1.18 3.59
C SER A 71 7.24 0.80 2.79
N ALA A 72 6.06 1.33 3.11
CA ALA A 72 4.79 0.89 2.53
C ALA A 72 4.75 1.01 1.00
N LEU A 73 5.31 2.09 0.44
CA LEU A 73 5.42 2.29 -1.00
C LEU A 73 6.35 1.26 -1.66
N ALA A 74 7.50 0.98 -1.03
CA ALA A 74 8.45 0.00 -1.54
C ALA A 74 7.85 -1.41 -1.56
N VAL A 75 7.09 -1.77 -0.52
CA VAL A 75 6.38 -3.03 -0.45
C VAL A 75 5.38 -3.19 -1.60
N TYR A 76 4.59 -2.15 -1.88
CA TYR A 76 3.65 -2.16 -3.01
C TYR A 76 4.37 -2.39 -4.35
N LEU A 77 5.46 -1.67 -4.60
CA LEU A 77 6.22 -1.81 -5.85
C LEU A 77 6.85 -3.21 -6.01
N LEU A 78 7.40 -3.77 -4.93
CA LEU A 78 7.97 -5.11 -4.94
C LEU A 78 6.91 -6.19 -5.19
N HIS A 79 5.78 -6.11 -4.50
CA HIS A 79 4.69 -7.08 -4.70
C HIS A 79 4.09 -7.01 -6.11
N MET A 80 4.00 -5.82 -6.69
CA MET A 80 3.49 -5.62 -8.06
C MET A 80 4.50 -5.95 -9.16
N HIS A 81 5.76 -6.24 -8.82
CA HIS A 81 6.76 -6.63 -9.81
C HIS A 81 6.30 -7.90 -10.56
N PRO A 82 6.36 -7.95 -11.90
CA PRO A 82 5.79 -9.06 -12.70
C PRO A 82 6.23 -10.44 -12.21
N ASP A 83 7.53 -10.62 -11.95
CA ASP A 83 8.10 -11.90 -11.51
C ASP A 83 7.61 -12.35 -10.12
N ILE A 84 7.33 -11.40 -9.23
CA ILE A 84 6.87 -11.67 -7.86
C ILE A 84 5.36 -11.87 -7.87
N LYS A 85 4.65 -11.02 -8.60
CA LYS A 85 3.19 -11.05 -8.77
C LYS A 85 2.73 -12.39 -9.33
N GLN A 86 3.38 -12.92 -10.36
CA GLN A 86 2.99 -14.20 -10.95
C GLN A 86 3.15 -15.34 -9.94
N ARG A 87 4.33 -15.46 -9.32
CA ARG A 87 4.60 -16.48 -8.29
C ARG A 87 3.62 -16.39 -7.12
N PHE A 88 3.25 -15.18 -6.72
CA PHE A 88 2.26 -14.96 -5.67
C PHE A 88 0.89 -15.51 -6.05
N TYR A 89 0.44 -15.28 -7.29
CA TYR A 89 -0.83 -15.84 -7.77
C TYR A 89 -0.78 -17.35 -7.87
N ASP A 90 0.31 -17.93 -8.37
CA ASP A 90 0.45 -19.38 -8.48
C ASP A 90 0.34 -20.06 -7.09
N ILE A 91 0.99 -19.45 -6.08
CA ILE A 91 0.91 -19.94 -4.70
C ILE A 91 -0.51 -19.73 -4.15
N ALA A 92 -1.12 -18.56 -4.37
CA ALA A 92 -2.50 -18.30 -3.93
C ALA A 92 -3.50 -19.27 -4.56
N GLU A 93 -3.30 -19.64 -5.83
CA GLU A 93 -4.15 -20.59 -6.55
C GLU A 93 -4.00 -22.00 -5.98
N SER A 94 -2.78 -22.41 -5.62
CA SER A 94 -2.53 -23.70 -4.97
C SER A 94 -3.30 -23.87 -3.64
N LEU A 95 -3.72 -22.78 -3.01
CA LEU A 95 -4.49 -22.79 -1.76
C LEU A 95 -5.99 -23.00 -1.96
N TYR A 96 -6.53 -22.92 -3.19
CA TYR A 96 -7.98 -23.10 -3.42
C TYR A 96 -8.47 -24.52 -3.12
N GLY A 97 -7.58 -25.52 -3.13
CA GLY A 97 -7.93 -26.91 -2.82
C GLY A 97 -8.16 -27.21 -1.33
N TYR A 98 -7.92 -26.25 -0.44
CA TYR A 98 -8.04 -26.45 1.01
C TYR A 98 -9.40 -26.00 1.56
N SER A 99 -9.75 -26.48 2.76
CA SER A 99 -10.92 -25.97 3.48
C SER A 99 -10.84 -24.46 3.72
N ILE A 100 -11.98 -23.77 3.79
CA ILE A 100 -12.08 -22.31 3.91
C ILE A 100 -11.15 -21.75 4.99
N GLY A 101 -11.09 -22.41 6.16
CA GLY A 101 -10.26 -21.95 7.28
C GLY A 101 -8.76 -22.04 6.99
N LYS A 102 -8.32 -23.14 6.38
CA LYS A 102 -6.92 -23.33 5.98
C LYS A 102 -6.54 -22.37 4.85
N HIS A 103 -7.45 -22.11 3.93
CA HIS A 103 -7.26 -21.13 2.85
C HIS A 103 -7.02 -19.72 3.40
N ILE A 104 -7.89 -19.25 4.30
CA ILE A 104 -7.77 -17.91 4.92
C ILE A 104 -6.46 -17.79 5.70
N ILE A 105 -6.12 -18.79 6.52
CA ILE A 105 -4.88 -18.78 7.29
C ILE A 105 -3.66 -18.77 6.36
N GLY A 106 -3.67 -19.60 5.30
CA GLY A 106 -2.60 -19.65 4.32
C GLY A 106 -2.37 -18.32 3.63
N LEU A 107 -3.44 -17.63 3.21
CA LEU A 107 -3.35 -16.28 2.63
C LEU A 107 -2.78 -15.26 3.61
N LEU A 108 -3.25 -15.26 4.87
CA LEU A 108 -2.71 -14.36 5.90
C LEU A 108 -1.21 -14.59 6.12
N VAL A 109 -0.77 -15.84 6.15
CA VAL A 109 0.65 -16.18 6.28
C VAL A 109 1.45 -15.66 5.09
N ILE A 110 0.98 -15.90 3.86
CA ILE A 110 1.67 -15.43 2.64
C ILE A 110 1.77 -13.91 2.61
N PHE A 111 0.68 -13.20 2.90
CA PHE A 111 0.69 -11.74 2.90
C PHE A 111 1.67 -11.21 3.94
N THR A 112 1.70 -11.83 5.13
CA THR A 112 2.66 -11.48 6.18
C THR A 112 4.10 -11.70 5.73
N VAL A 113 4.40 -12.85 5.11
CA VAL A 113 5.74 -13.18 4.60
C VAL A 113 6.18 -12.21 3.51
N VAL A 114 5.32 -11.94 2.52
CA VAL A 114 5.62 -10.98 1.44
C VAL A 114 5.83 -9.58 1.99
N PHE A 115 5.01 -9.16 2.96
CA PHE A 115 5.15 -7.86 3.59
C PHE A 115 6.48 -7.72 4.35
N VAL A 116 6.83 -8.70 5.18
CA VAL A 116 8.07 -8.68 5.97
C VAL A 116 9.30 -8.73 5.06
N THR A 117 9.31 -9.63 4.07
CA THR A 117 10.42 -9.74 3.11
C THR A 117 10.63 -8.45 2.33
N ALA A 118 9.55 -7.83 1.86
CA ALA A 118 9.63 -6.56 1.15
C ALA A 118 10.11 -5.40 2.03
N ILE A 119 9.74 -5.36 3.31
CA ILE A 119 10.31 -4.40 4.27
C ILE A 119 11.81 -4.62 4.42
N ILE A 120 12.27 -5.87 4.60
CA ILE A 120 13.69 -6.17 4.75
C ILE A 120 14.48 -5.68 3.53
N VAL A 121 14.00 -5.97 2.32
CA VAL A 121 14.61 -5.51 1.07
C VAL A 121 14.68 -3.97 1.01
N ASP A 122 13.61 -3.29 1.41
CA ASP A 122 13.59 -1.83 1.48
C ASP A 122 14.61 -1.26 2.48
N LYS A 123 14.77 -1.86 3.66
CA LYS A 123 15.76 -1.40 4.64
C LYS A 123 17.19 -1.60 4.14
N VAL A 124 17.48 -2.72 3.48
CA VAL A 124 18.79 -2.94 2.82
C VAL A 124 19.03 -1.85 1.77
N ARG A 125 18.03 -1.53 0.95
CA ARG A 125 18.12 -0.45 -0.04
C ARG A 125 18.43 0.90 0.62
N LEU A 126 17.72 1.27 1.70
CA LEU A 126 17.97 2.55 2.39
C LEU A 126 19.41 2.65 2.92
N ILE A 127 19.94 1.57 3.50
CA ILE A 127 21.32 1.53 4.01
C ILE A 127 22.34 1.69 2.88
N LEU A 128 22.14 0.99 1.76
CA LEU A 128 23.03 1.09 0.59
C LEU A 128 23.03 2.51 0.00
N PHE A 129 21.86 3.12 -0.13
CA PHE A 129 21.75 4.48 -0.65
C PHE A 129 22.35 5.53 0.30
N GLU A 130 22.22 5.35 1.61
CA GLU A 130 22.89 6.22 2.58
C GLU A 130 24.42 6.13 2.46
N TYR A 131 24.96 4.91 2.27
CA TYR A 131 26.38 4.71 2.04
C TYR A 131 26.87 5.38 0.75
N LEU A 132 26.14 5.21 -0.35
CA LEU A 132 26.45 5.85 -1.64
C LEU A 132 26.38 7.38 -1.55
N TYR A 133 25.38 7.91 -0.84
CA TYR A 133 25.21 9.33 -0.64
C TYR A 133 26.40 9.92 0.13
N LYS A 134 26.79 9.33 1.26
CA LYS A 134 27.96 9.76 2.04
C LYS A 134 29.25 9.71 1.23
N SER A 135 29.43 8.64 0.44
CA SER A 135 30.59 8.53 -0.46
C SER A 135 30.64 9.70 -1.44
N THR A 136 29.52 10.00 -2.11
CA THR A 136 29.41 11.09 -3.09
C THR A 136 29.59 12.47 -2.46
N GLU A 137 29.01 12.70 -1.29
CA GLU A 137 29.16 13.95 -0.53
C GLU A 137 30.64 14.23 -0.20
N ASN A 138 31.39 13.21 0.24
CA ASN A 138 32.82 13.33 0.50
C ASN A 138 33.62 13.71 -0.76
N TYR A 139 33.26 13.18 -1.93
CA TYR A 139 33.90 13.56 -3.20
C TYR A 139 33.60 15.01 -3.58
N ILE A 140 32.35 15.47 -3.41
CA ILE A 140 31.95 16.85 -3.69
C ILE A 140 32.68 17.84 -2.77
N LEU A 141 32.77 17.53 -1.48
CA LEU A 141 33.49 18.37 -0.51
C LEU A 141 34.98 18.47 -0.85
N LYS A 142 35.64 17.35 -1.15
CA LYS A 142 37.05 17.35 -1.62
C LYS A 142 37.25 18.17 -2.89
N TRP A 143 36.32 18.10 -3.84
CA TRP A 143 36.40 18.91 -5.06
C TRP A 143 36.26 20.41 -4.78
N LYS A 144 35.40 20.78 -3.82
CA LYS A 144 35.21 22.18 -3.39
C LYS A 144 36.43 22.74 -2.66
N GLU A 145 37.10 21.94 -1.83
CA GLU A 145 38.34 22.33 -1.15
C GLU A 145 39.50 22.54 -2.12
N LYS A 146 39.61 21.69 -3.16
CA LYS A 146 40.66 21.82 -4.18
C LYS A 146 40.52 23.04 -5.10
N LYS A 147 39.36 23.70 -5.07
CA LYS A 147 39.02 24.88 -5.87
C LYS A 147 39.17 26.20 -5.11
N LYS A 148 39.51 26.14 -3.82
CA LYS A 148 39.71 27.29 -2.94
C LYS A 148 41.20 27.54 -2.74
#